data_AF-A0A923E9U0-F1
#
_entry.id   AF-A0A923E9U0-F1
#
_cell.length_a   1.000
_cell.length_b   1.000
_cell.length_c   1.000
_cell.angle_alpha   90.00
_cell.angle_beta   90.00
_cell.angle_gamma   90.00
#
_symmetry.space_group_name_H-M   'P 1'
#
loop_
_entity.id
_entity.type
_entity.pdbx_description
1 polymer ?
#
loop_
_entity_poly.entity_id
_entity_poly.type
_entity_poly.pdbx_seq_one_letter_code
_entity_poly.pdbx_strand_id
1 'polypeptide(L)'
;MSFKKSSKILIPILIVIIAIGSFGYINSDIYRKKTLKKKVYDASQKTIQYYYDTYKPQEFAGILDWPALGLYGFGEDVSGEVWTVNGKNAVYWREQQVKNGDGLSKTKNTDYQRTIIGITAAKKDPRNFGGVNLVKAVKETMLENGHFADSVEDKKTKKPVGNDLINSQCFGAIALHCAGEPIPNRDKAIRWLEKNQHHDGGFTWDVKDFTEKEDYLKTTSDVDMTAAVLMAFSTLGADKDYPPVKRALNFLRKHQLDNGGFESWGTQNPESDVWAIQAMLMYGENPMSKQWEKKKGCNPVTFLLKHQLPNGAFTHVLDEKDMLPVYNNSLTTYEGLYGMADIYNEETTYDRLFKANRPKAEKILYSDFKEGDYGYKEAIEVVYDYIMDTYKDGTFKPNKKITKGELARYLVNALNLQTDFYEKYSGDELKFVEKNKKSDVLEIDNDNNYIELCMEKGIFKDISVLDKKGDSNKEITGQEFISALINGSKLKNKSLKGEKLTFDGFNDNNTVSRAECAVSFSKFKNLVK
;
A
#
# COMPACT_ATOMS: atom_id res chain seq x y z
N MET A 1 53.20 -11.87 -43.23
CA MET A 1 52.59 -12.97 -42.46
C MET A 1 51.52 -12.38 -41.55
N SER A 2 50.27 -12.80 -41.71
CA SER A 2 49.06 -12.17 -41.15
C SER A 2 48.73 -12.71 -39.75
N PHE A 3 48.76 -11.86 -38.73
CA PHE A 3 48.12 -12.10 -37.42
C PHE A 3 46.76 -11.39 -37.37
N LYS A 4 45.77 -11.90 -38.12
CA LYS A 4 44.36 -11.51 -37.99
C LYS A 4 43.48 -12.75 -38.13
N LYS A 5 43.30 -13.53 -37.05
CA LYS A 5 42.24 -14.56 -37.01
C LYS A 5 41.81 -15.12 -35.65
N SER A 6 42.37 -14.68 -34.51
CA SER A 6 41.99 -15.25 -33.18
C SER A 6 40.84 -14.55 -32.46
N SER A 7 40.53 -13.28 -32.76
CA SER A 7 39.49 -12.52 -32.03
C SER A 7 38.05 -12.90 -32.38
N LYS A 8 37.81 -13.49 -33.58
CA LYS A 8 36.46 -13.87 -34.04
C LYS A 8 35.88 -15.13 -33.36
N ILE A 9 36.71 -15.96 -32.72
CA ILE A 9 36.30 -17.21 -32.06
C ILE A 9 36.19 -17.03 -30.54
N LEU A 10 36.99 -16.15 -29.94
CA LEU A 10 36.94 -15.88 -28.49
C LEU A 10 35.63 -15.23 -28.03
N ILE A 11 35.09 -14.29 -28.80
CA ILE A 11 33.83 -13.59 -28.47
C ILE A 11 32.63 -14.55 -28.40
N PRO A 12 32.36 -15.41 -29.40
CA PRO A 12 31.24 -16.36 -29.31
C PRO A 12 31.43 -17.42 -28.21
N ILE A 13 32.66 -17.87 -27.92
CA ILE A 13 32.92 -18.80 -26.80
C ILE A 13 32.62 -18.13 -25.45
N LEU A 14 33.03 -16.86 -25.27
CA LEU A 14 32.73 -16.11 -24.06
C LEU A 14 31.22 -15.90 -23.88
N ILE A 15 30.49 -15.59 -24.97
CA ILE A 15 29.02 -15.48 -24.96
C ILE A 15 28.37 -16.81 -24.59
N VAL A 16 28.86 -17.94 -25.12
CA VAL A 16 28.33 -19.28 -24.79
C VAL A 16 28.62 -19.65 -23.34
N ILE A 17 29.81 -19.35 -22.80
CA ILE A 17 30.16 -19.59 -21.39
C ILE A 17 29.31 -18.71 -20.46
N ILE A 18 29.12 -17.43 -20.79
CA ILE A 18 28.24 -16.52 -20.05
C ILE A 18 26.80 -17.02 -20.10
N ALA A 19 26.33 -17.48 -21.26
CA ALA A 19 24.97 -18.02 -21.42
C ALA A 19 24.78 -19.33 -20.63
N ILE A 20 25.73 -20.26 -20.68
CA ILE A 20 25.67 -21.53 -19.92
C ILE A 20 25.76 -21.26 -18.41
N GLY A 21 26.65 -20.36 -17.98
CA GLY A 21 26.78 -19.94 -16.58
C GLY A 21 25.51 -19.27 -16.05
N SER A 22 24.92 -18.38 -16.86
CA SER A 22 23.64 -17.74 -16.54
C SER A 22 22.50 -18.74 -16.46
N PHE A 23 22.44 -19.70 -17.40
CA PHE A 23 21.40 -20.74 -17.43
C PHE A 23 21.52 -21.72 -16.25
N GLY A 24 22.75 -22.12 -15.90
CA GLY A 24 23.02 -22.94 -14.71
C GLY A 24 22.67 -22.24 -13.40
N TYR A 25 22.96 -20.93 -13.30
CA TYR A 25 22.59 -20.10 -12.16
C TYR A 25 21.06 -19.97 -11.99
N ILE A 26 20.34 -19.68 -13.08
CA ILE A 26 18.87 -19.57 -13.09
C ILE A 26 18.22 -20.89 -12.65
N ASN A 27 18.66 -22.03 -13.18
CA ASN A 27 18.10 -23.33 -12.82
C ASN A 27 18.35 -23.69 -11.33
N SER A 28 19.51 -23.32 -10.79
CA SER A 28 19.83 -23.50 -9.37
C SER A 28 18.93 -22.64 -8.47
N ASP A 29 18.68 -21.37 -8.83
CA ASP A 29 17.81 -20.48 -8.07
C ASP A 29 16.35 -20.96 -8.06
N ILE A 30 15.85 -21.42 -9.22
CA ILE A 30 14.49 -21.98 -9.34
C ILE A 30 14.33 -23.21 -8.45
N TYR A 31 15.28 -24.15 -8.47
CA TYR A 31 15.21 -25.36 -7.65
C TYR A 31 15.28 -25.03 -6.15
N ARG A 32 16.16 -24.09 -5.77
CA ARG A 32 16.27 -23.61 -4.38
C ARG A 32 14.96 -22.99 -3.90
N LYS A 33 14.37 -22.10 -4.70
CA LYS A 33 13.06 -21.48 -4.41
C LYS A 33 11.97 -22.53 -4.25
N LYS A 34 11.84 -23.47 -5.18
CA LYS A 34 10.85 -24.56 -5.10
C LYS A 34 11.01 -25.39 -3.82
N THR A 35 12.25 -25.70 -3.44
CA THR A 35 12.55 -26.43 -2.21
C THR A 35 12.17 -25.64 -0.97
N LEU A 36 12.50 -24.34 -0.93
CA LEU A 36 12.18 -23.46 0.20
C LEU A 36 10.67 -23.26 0.33
N LYS A 37 9.96 -23.05 -0.79
CA LYS A 37 8.49 -22.97 -0.86
C LYS A 37 7.81 -24.23 -0.31
N LYS A 38 8.34 -25.42 -0.60
CA LYS A 38 7.87 -26.66 0.02
C LYS A 38 8.05 -26.66 1.54
N LYS A 39 9.22 -26.24 2.04
CA LYS A 39 9.47 -26.14 3.49
C LYS A 39 8.51 -25.17 4.18
N VAL A 40 8.21 -24.04 3.54
CA VAL A 40 7.23 -23.06 4.01
C VAL A 40 5.84 -23.70 4.12
N TYR A 41 5.41 -24.43 3.10
CA TYR A 41 4.14 -25.15 3.13
C TYR A 41 4.11 -26.22 4.24
N ASP A 42 5.13 -27.07 4.33
CA ASP A 42 5.20 -28.13 5.33
C ASP A 42 5.19 -27.54 6.77
N ALA A 43 5.87 -26.40 6.97
CA ALA A 43 5.86 -25.67 8.23
C ALA A 43 4.47 -25.07 8.53
N SER A 44 3.80 -24.48 7.53
CA SER A 44 2.49 -23.87 7.75
C SER A 44 1.44 -24.90 8.17
N GLN A 45 1.48 -26.12 7.65
CA GLN A 45 0.54 -27.17 8.06
C GLN A 45 0.63 -27.47 9.56
N LYS A 46 1.83 -27.42 10.15
CA LYS A 46 2.01 -27.59 11.60
C LYS A 46 1.38 -26.44 12.38
N THR A 47 1.53 -25.22 11.90
CA THR A 47 0.95 -24.02 12.54
C THR A 47 -0.57 -23.98 12.41
N ILE A 48 -1.13 -24.40 11.28
CA ILE A 48 -2.58 -24.56 11.07
C ILE A 48 -3.13 -25.60 12.06
N GLN A 49 -2.47 -26.75 12.17
CA GLN A 49 -2.84 -27.78 13.15
C GLN A 49 -2.74 -27.28 14.59
N TYR A 50 -1.67 -26.54 14.92
CA TYR A 50 -1.51 -25.89 16.22
C TYR A 50 -2.70 -24.97 16.56
N TYR A 51 -3.12 -24.13 15.62
CA TYR A 51 -4.31 -23.30 15.83
C TYR A 51 -5.57 -24.11 15.99
N TYR A 52 -5.75 -25.14 15.16
CA TYR A 52 -6.90 -26.01 15.27
C TYR A 52 -7.01 -26.59 16.67
N ASP A 53 -5.94 -27.21 17.17
CA ASP A 53 -5.92 -27.86 18.48
C ASP A 53 -6.01 -26.85 19.64
N THR A 54 -5.41 -25.67 19.50
CA THR A 54 -5.41 -24.62 20.53
C THR A 54 -6.79 -23.97 20.69
N TYR A 55 -7.46 -23.67 19.58
CA TYR A 55 -8.68 -22.87 19.58
C TYR A 55 -9.97 -23.70 19.54
N LYS A 56 -9.92 -24.97 19.11
CA LYS A 56 -11.09 -25.86 19.09
C LYS A 56 -11.79 -26.01 20.45
N PRO A 57 -11.09 -26.17 21.60
CA PRO A 57 -11.75 -26.29 22.91
C PRO A 57 -12.61 -25.09 23.30
N GLN A 58 -12.32 -23.90 22.74
CA GLN A 58 -13.06 -22.66 22.96
C GLN A 58 -13.92 -22.25 21.76
N GLU A 59 -14.37 -23.23 20.97
CA GLU A 59 -15.26 -23.02 19.81
C GLU A 59 -14.69 -21.99 18.83
N PHE A 60 -13.35 -21.99 18.69
CA PHE A 60 -12.57 -21.07 17.87
C PHE A 60 -12.69 -19.59 18.21
N ALA A 61 -13.10 -19.24 19.44
CA ALA A 61 -13.08 -17.86 19.91
C ALA A 61 -11.66 -17.26 19.85
N GLY A 62 -11.52 -16.05 19.29
CA GLY A 62 -10.26 -15.30 19.28
C GLY A 62 -9.35 -15.50 18.05
N ILE A 63 -9.72 -16.35 17.09
CA ILE A 63 -8.91 -16.57 15.87
C ILE A 63 -9.24 -15.58 14.73
N LEU A 64 -10.28 -14.74 14.87
CA LEU A 64 -10.79 -13.83 13.83
C LEU A 64 -10.08 -12.46 13.72
N ASP A 65 -8.83 -12.36 14.14
CA ASP A 65 -7.97 -11.19 13.88
C ASP A 65 -6.79 -11.64 13.00
N TRP A 66 -5.55 -11.44 13.44
CA TRP A 66 -4.34 -11.84 12.70
C TRP A 66 -4.27 -13.32 12.27
N PRO A 67 -4.73 -14.31 13.08
CA PRO A 67 -4.66 -15.71 12.66
C PRO A 67 -5.51 -16.01 11.42
N ALA A 68 -6.69 -15.38 11.30
CA ALA A 68 -7.59 -15.56 10.16
C ALA A 68 -6.92 -15.14 8.84
N LEU A 69 -6.02 -14.15 8.86
CA LEU A 69 -5.27 -13.71 7.70
C LEU A 69 -4.41 -14.86 7.15
N GLY A 70 -3.61 -15.51 8.00
CA GLY A 70 -2.74 -16.61 7.59
C GLY A 70 -3.51 -17.85 7.16
N LEU A 71 -4.63 -18.14 7.85
CA LEU A 71 -5.53 -19.23 7.50
C LEU A 71 -6.14 -19.01 6.11
N TYR A 72 -6.70 -17.83 5.84
CA TYR A 72 -7.23 -17.48 4.52
C TYR A 72 -6.16 -17.61 3.43
N GLY A 73 -4.92 -17.19 3.71
CA GLY A 73 -3.81 -17.28 2.77
C GLY A 73 -3.47 -18.73 2.35
N PHE A 74 -3.71 -19.72 3.22
CA PHE A 74 -3.61 -21.15 2.90
C PHE A 74 -4.92 -21.79 2.42
N GLY A 75 -5.99 -21.00 2.23
CA GLY A 75 -7.28 -21.47 1.72
C GLY A 75 -8.24 -22.00 2.80
N GLU A 76 -7.89 -21.88 4.07
CA GLU A 76 -8.78 -22.21 5.18
C GLU A 76 -9.95 -21.22 5.26
N ASP A 77 -11.13 -21.72 5.63
CA ASP A 77 -12.32 -20.91 5.86
C ASP A 77 -12.71 -20.98 7.33
N VAL A 78 -12.33 -19.96 8.11
CA VAL A 78 -12.63 -19.88 9.55
C VAL A 78 -14.12 -19.73 9.87
N SER A 79 -14.97 -19.61 8.85
CA SER A 79 -16.44 -19.63 8.96
C SER A 79 -17.06 -20.96 8.49
N GLY A 80 -16.24 -21.88 7.98
CA GLY A 80 -16.64 -23.18 7.44
C GLY A 80 -16.73 -24.29 8.49
N GLU A 81 -17.16 -25.47 8.04
CA GLU A 81 -17.46 -26.62 8.91
C GLU A 81 -16.26 -27.12 9.72
N VAL A 82 -15.06 -27.12 9.12
CA VAL A 82 -13.82 -27.54 9.81
C VAL A 82 -13.59 -26.70 11.06
N TRP A 83 -13.80 -25.39 10.96
CA TRP A 83 -13.58 -24.41 12.02
C TRP A 83 -14.85 -24.13 12.84
N THR A 84 -15.79 -25.07 12.89
CA THR A 84 -17.05 -24.92 13.62
C THR A 84 -17.26 -26.05 14.63
N VAL A 85 -17.54 -25.69 15.88
CA VAL A 85 -17.87 -26.61 16.98
C VAL A 85 -19.20 -26.16 17.60
N ASN A 86 -20.14 -27.09 17.77
CA ASN A 86 -21.47 -26.80 18.33
C ASN A 86 -22.21 -25.65 17.63
N GLY A 87 -22.01 -25.51 16.31
CA GLY A 87 -22.60 -24.44 15.51
C GLY A 87 -21.96 -23.06 15.71
N LYS A 88 -20.84 -22.96 16.44
CA LYS A 88 -20.11 -21.71 16.66
C LYS A 88 -18.69 -21.81 16.10
N ASN A 89 -18.20 -20.66 15.67
CA ASN A 89 -16.87 -20.48 15.12
C ASN A 89 -16.34 -19.08 15.43
N ALA A 90 -15.19 -18.75 14.87
CA ALA A 90 -14.52 -17.47 15.02
C ALA A 90 -15.43 -16.27 14.71
N VAL A 91 -16.21 -16.39 13.63
CA VAL A 91 -17.15 -15.35 13.16
C VAL A 91 -18.25 -15.10 14.16
N TYR A 92 -18.89 -16.16 14.65
CA TYR A 92 -19.94 -16.05 15.65
C TYR A 92 -19.46 -15.22 16.85
N TRP A 93 -18.29 -15.56 17.41
CA TRP A 93 -17.77 -14.88 18.60
C TRP A 93 -17.38 -13.43 18.35
N ARG A 94 -16.68 -13.15 17.24
CA ARG A 94 -16.32 -11.76 16.91
C ARG A 94 -17.54 -10.91 16.62
N GLU A 95 -18.58 -11.47 16.01
CA GLU A 95 -19.82 -10.75 15.74
C GLU A 95 -20.53 -10.33 17.04
N GLN A 96 -20.57 -11.22 18.05
CA GLN A 96 -21.10 -10.86 19.37
C GLN A 96 -20.26 -9.77 20.04
N GLN A 97 -18.93 -9.87 19.98
CA GLN A 97 -18.03 -8.86 20.51
C GLN A 97 -18.26 -7.49 19.86
N VAL A 98 -18.30 -7.43 18.52
CA VAL A 98 -18.53 -6.18 17.78
C VAL A 98 -19.89 -5.58 18.13
N LYS A 99 -20.93 -6.41 18.24
CA LYS A 99 -22.27 -5.97 18.65
C LYS A 99 -22.29 -5.34 20.06
N ASN A 100 -21.45 -5.85 20.97
CA ASN A 100 -21.31 -5.34 22.34
C ASN A 100 -20.28 -4.20 22.47
N GLY A 101 -19.55 -3.87 21.40
CA GLY A 101 -18.45 -2.88 21.41
C GLY A 101 -17.11 -3.42 21.93
N ASP A 102 -16.99 -4.73 22.15
CA ASP A 102 -15.78 -5.37 22.67
C ASP A 102 -14.66 -5.37 21.61
N GLY A 103 -13.49 -4.87 22.01
CA GLY A 103 -12.34 -4.74 21.12
C GLY A 103 -12.53 -3.70 20.01
N LEU A 104 -13.37 -2.69 20.24
CA LEU A 104 -13.57 -1.52 19.38
C LEU A 104 -13.46 -0.22 20.18
N SER A 105 -12.31 0.02 20.82
CA SER A 105 -12.10 1.25 21.58
C SER A 105 -12.17 2.48 20.68
N LYS A 106 -13.04 3.43 21.02
CA LYS A 106 -13.17 4.70 20.27
C LYS A 106 -11.90 5.56 20.29
N THR A 107 -10.99 5.32 21.24
CA THR A 107 -9.68 5.98 21.30
C THR A 107 -8.57 5.22 20.58
N LYS A 108 -8.90 4.18 19.80
CA LYS A 108 -7.95 3.36 19.05
C LYS A 108 -8.53 3.05 17.67
N ASN A 109 -8.16 3.82 16.67
CA ASN A 109 -8.58 3.54 15.29
C ASN A 109 -8.06 2.16 14.81
N THR A 110 -6.90 1.73 15.29
CA THR A 110 -6.30 0.43 14.99
C THR A 110 -7.15 -0.77 15.42
N ASP A 111 -8.04 -0.64 16.41
CA ASP A 111 -8.99 -1.69 16.76
C ASP A 111 -10.00 -1.94 15.62
N TYR A 112 -10.48 -0.89 14.97
CA TYR A 112 -11.41 -0.98 13.84
C TYR A 112 -10.70 -1.52 12.60
N GLN A 113 -9.50 -1.01 12.33
CA GLN A 113 -8.68 -1.41 11.18
C GLN A 113 -8.30 -2.90 11.24
N ARG A 114 -7.79 -3.39 12.40
CA ARG A 114 -7.51 -4.81 12.63
C ARG A 114 -8.74 -5.68 12.39
N THR A 115 -9.89 -5.22 12.90
CA THR A 115 -11.15 -5.97 12.81
C THR A 115 -11.62 -6.10 11.36
N ILE A 116 -11.46 -5.07 10.52
CA ILE A 116 -11.77 -5.15 9.08
C ILE A 116 -10.90 -6.22 8.39
N ILE A 117 -9.60 -6.26 8.68
CA ILE A 117 -8.67 -7.23 8.10
C ILE A 117 -9.11 -8.67 8.47
N GLY A 118 -9.42 -8.93 9.74
CA GLY A 118 -9.89 -10.24 10.19
C GLY A 118 -11.23 -10.66 9.56
N ILE A 119 -12.23 -9.76 9.57
CA ILE A 119 -13.57 -10.01 9.02
C ILE A 119 -13.52 -10.35 7.53
N THR A 120 -12.72 -9.59 6.77
CA THR A 120 -12.55 -9.81 5.33
C THR A 120 -11.86 -11.15 5.04
N ALA A 121 -10.89 -11.56 5.87
CA ALA A 121 -10.28 -12.90 5.79
C ALA A 121 -11.27 -14.04 6.06
N ALA A 122 -12.29 -13.81 6.90
CA ALA A 122 -13.40 -14.75 7.09
C ALA A 122 -14.52 -14.63 6.05
N LYS A 123 -14.30 -13.91 4.95
CA LYS A 123 -15.27 -13.71 3.85
C LYS A 123 -16.58 -13.07 4.33
N LYS A 124 -16.53 -12.26 5.39
CA LYS A 124 -17.66 -11.49 5.90
C LYS A 124 -17.56 -10.03 5.46
N ASP A 125 -18.68 -9.30 5.52
CA ASP A 125 -18.75 -7.93 5.04
C ASP A 125 -18.49 -6.93 6.18
N PRO A 126 -17.38 -6.18 6.16
CA PRO A 126 -17.08 -5.20 7.21
C PRO A 126 -18.00 -3.96 7.19
N ARG A 127 -18.87 -3.82 6.19
CA ARG A 127 -19.86 -2.73 6.11
C ARG A 127 -21.12 -2.99 6.94
N ASN A 128 -21.34 -4.24 7.33
CA ASN A 128 -22.40 -4.63 8.24
C ASN A 128 -22.00 -5.91 8.98
N PHE A 129 -21.31 -5.74 10.11
CA PHE A 129 -20.87 -6.85 10.94
C PHE A 129 -21.23 -6.54 12.40
N GLY A 130 -22.01 -7.41 13.05
CA GLY A 130 -22.54 -7.13 14.40
C GLY A 130 -23.38 -5.85 14.47
N GLY A 131 -23.94 -5.38 13.35
CA GLY A 131 -24.69 -4.13 13.24
C GLY A 131 -23.82 -2.86 13.07
N VAL A 132 -22.51 -3.00 12.91
CA VAL A 132 -21.56 -1.89 12.76
C VAL A 132 -21.03 -1.82 11.32
N ASN A 133 -20.94 -0.61 10.77
CA ASN A 133 -20.25 -0.33 9.52
C ASN A 133 -18.81 0.13 9.81
N LEU A 134 -17.88 -0.81 9.87
CA LEU A 134 -16.49 -0.57 10.24
C LEU A 134 -15.74 0.20 9.13
N VAL A 135 -16.06 -0.08 7.86
CA VAL A 135 -15.48 0.64 6.70
C VAL A 135 -15.78 2.13 6.79
N LYS A 136 -17.05 2.49 7.06
CA LYS A 136 -17.46 3.88 7.24
C LYS A 136 -16.73 4.51 8.43
N ALA A 137 -16.66 3.82 9.56
CA ALA A 137 -15.98 4.31 10.75
C ALA A 137 -14.51 4.67 10.47
N VAL A 138 -13.77 3.81 9.76
CA VAL A 138 -12.37 4.08 9.37
C VAL A 138 -12.27 5.19 8.30
N LYS A 139 -13.15 5.22 7.29
CA LYS A 139 -13.15 6.32 6.30
C LYS A 139 -13.37 7.68 6.95
N GLU A 140 -14.24 7.77 7.95
CA GLU A 140 -14.56 9.02 8.64
C GLU A 140 -13.36 9.57 9.45
N THR A 141 -12.40 8.72 9.85
CA THR A 141 -11.17 9.17 10.53
C THR A 141 -10.15 9.80 9.59
N MET A 142 -10.36 9.76 8.27
CA MET A 142 -9.52 10.50 7.31
C MET A 142 -9.61 12.00 7.55
N LEU A 143 -8.52 12.58 8.02
CA LEU A 143 -8.35 14.01 8.28
C LEU A 143 -8.09 14.79 6.97
N GLU A 144 -8.19 16.11 7.05
CA GLU A 144 -8.01 17.00 5.88
C GLU A 144 -6.58 17.00 5.32
N ASN A 145 -5.60 16.63 6.16
CA ASN A 145 -4.19 16.48 5.82
C ASN A 145 -3.83 15.08 5.26
N GLY A 146 -4.82 14.19 5.06
CA GLY A 146 -4.58 12.85 4.52
C GLY A 146 -4.21 11.78 5.55
N HIS A 147 -4.15 12.11 6.84
CA HIS A 147 -3.89 11.13 7.91
C HIS A 147 -5.17 10.45 8.39
N PHE A 148 -5.13 9.14 8.62
CA PHE A 148 -6.14 8.44 9.41
C PHE A 148 -5.91 8.69 10.89
N ALA A 149 -6.81 9.45 11.51
CA ALA A 149 -6.69 9.86 12.90
C ALA A 149 -6.43 8.69 13.87
N ASP A 150 -5.62 8.92 14.89
CA ASP A 150 -5.19 7.87 15.84
C ASP A 150 -6.37 7.31 16.66
N SER A 151 -7.39 8.15 16.89
CA SER A 151 -8.64 7.83 17.58
C SER A 151 -9.85 8.07 16.67
N VAL A 152 -10.83 7.16 16.74
CA VAL A 152 -12.12 7.31 16.04
C VAL A 152 -12.93 8.46 16.63
N GLU A 153 -12.91 8.63 17.94
CA GLU A 153 -13.58 9.74 18.62
C GLU A 153 -12.76 10.28 19.78
N ASP A 154 -12.59 11.60 19.80
CA ASP A 154 -12.20 12.34 20.99
C ASP A 154 -13.31 12.26 22.07
N LYS A 155 -12.91 12.16 23.33
CA LYS A 155 -13.86 12.03 24.45
C LYS A 155 -14.79 13.23 24.58
N LYS A 156 -14.34 14.44 24.20
CA LYS A 156 -15.11 15.69 24.34
C LYS A 156 -15.86 16.04 23.06
N THR A 157 -15.17 16.14 21.93
CA THR A 157 -15.73 16.65 20.68
C THR A 157 -16.49 15.60 19.89
N LYS A 158 -16.30 14.31 20.20
CA LYS A 158 -16.85 13.15 19.46
C LYS A 158 -16.43 13.12 17.99
N LYS A 159 -15.34 13.79 17.64
CA LYS A 159 -14.75 13.80 16.29
C LYS A 159 -13.44 12.99 16.28
N PRO A 160 -13.04 12.43 15.13
CA PRO A 160 -11.72 11.82 14.99
C PRO A 160 -10.59 12.79 15.36
N VAL A 161 -9.56 12.28 16.04
CA VAL A 161 -8.43 13.08 16.53
C VAL A 161 -7.14 12.26 16.62
N GLY A 162 -6.01 12.95 16.64
CA GLY A 162 -4.67 12.36 16.68
C GLY A 162 -4.00 12.42 15.32
N ASN A 163 -2.72 12.79 15.32
CA ASN A 163 -1.89 12.93 14.13
C ASN A 163 -0.44 12.50 14.40
N ASP A 164 -0.26 11.59 15.37
CA ASP A 164 1.06 11.31 15.94
C ASP A 164 1.53 9.89 15.61
N LEU A 165 0.66 9.02 15.08
CA LEU A 165 0.95 7.60 14.95
C LEU A 165 1.01 7.13 13.49
N ILE A 166 2.20 6.74 13.04
CA ILE A 166 2.44 6.21 11.69
C ILE A 166 1.67 4.90 11.46
N ASN A 167 1.50 4.08 12.49
CA ASN A 167 0.78 2.80 12.37
C ASN A 167 -0.72 2.99 12.07
N SER A 168 -1.37 4.04 12.61
CA SER A 168 -2.78 4.36 12.31
C SER A 168 -2.97 4.65 10.81
N GLN A 169 -2.01 5.37 10.22
CA GLN A 169 -2.02 5.66 8.78
C GLN A 169 -1.86 4.37 7.96
N CYS A 170 -0.88 3.54 8.31
CA CYS A 170 -0.59 2.31 7.56
C CYS A 170 -1.77 1.34 7.59
N PHE A 171 -2.31 1.06 8.78
CA PHE A 171 -3.43 0.14 8.93
C PHE A 171 -4.75 0.72 8.41
N GLY A 172 -4.92 2.04 8.38
CA GLY A 172 -6.07 2.67 7.73
C GLY A 172 -6.11 2.38 6.23
N ALA A 173 -4.97 2.56 5.55
CA ALA A 173 -4.85 2.23 4.13
C ALA A 173 -5.00 0.72 3.87
N ILE A 174 -4.29 -0.12 4.63
CA ILE A 174 -4.32 -1.59 4.46
C ILE A 174 -5.71 -2.17 4.74
N ALA A 175 -6.42 -1.70 5.78
CA ALA A 175 -7.75 -2.20 6.11
C ALA A 175 -8.78 -1.86 5.01
N LEU A 176 -8.75 -0.64 4.49
CA LEU A 176 -9.62 -0.26 3.37
C LEU A 176 -9.27 -1.05 2.11
N HIS A 177 -7.97 -1.25 1.82
CA HIS A 177 -7.51 -2.11 0.73
C HIS A 177 -8.05 -3.54 0.88
N CYS A 178 -7.94 -4.17 2.06
CA CYS A 178 -8.50 -5.51 2.29
C CYS A 178 -10.01 -5.56 2.06
N ALA A 179 -10.74 -4.50 2.41
CA ALA A 179 -12.18 -4.36 2.17
C ALA A 179 -12.56 -4.07 0.71
N GLY A 180 -11.56 -3.92 -0.18
CA GLY A 180 -11.76 -3.59 -1.60
C GLY A 180 -12.09 -2.11 -1.84
N GLU A 181 -11.85 -1.22 -0.87
CA GLU A 181 -12.21 0.20 -0.92
C GLU A 181 -11.04 1.05 -1.45
N PRO A 182 -11.29 2.04 -2.33
CA PRO A 182 -10.30 3.06 -2.62
C PRO A 182 -10.06 3.96 -1.38
N ILE A 183 -8.81 4.37 -1.19
CA ILE A 183 -8.42 5.22 -0.06
C ILE A 183 -8.80 6.69 -0.36
N PRO A 184 -9.60 7.36 0.49
CA PRO A 184 -9.91 8.78 0.32
C PRO A 184 -8.67 9.66 0.54
N ASN A 185 -8.61 10.82 -0.13
CA ASN A 185 -7.50 11.76 -0.04
C ASN A 185 -6.11 11.13 -0.27
N ARG A 186 -6.02 10.14 -1.16
CA ARG A 186 -4.83 9.32 -1.39
C ARG A 186 -3.55 10.15 -1.59
N ASP A 187 -3.60 11.24 -2.35
CA ASP A 187 -2.40 12.04 -2.60
C ASP A 187 -1.89 12.66 -1.31
N LYS A 188 -2.78 13.26 -0.51
CA LYS A 188 -2.42 13.80 0.81
C LYS A 188 -1.95 12.71 1.77
N ALA A 189 -2.53 11.51 1.72
CA ALA A 189 -2.07 10.38 2.51
C ALA A 189 -0.61 10.01 2.20
N ILE A 190 -0.21 10.09 0.92
CA ILE A 190 1.20 9.90 0.51
C ILE A 190 2.08 11.08 0.94
N ARG A 191 1.59 12.32 0.85
CA ARG A 191 2.30 13.55 1.31
C ARG A 191 2.57 13.52 2.81
N TRP A 192 1.59 13.07 3.57
CA TRP A 192 1.72 12.88 5.01
C TRP A 192 2.79 11.84 5.34
N LEU A 193 2.82 10.70 4.64
CA LEU A 193 3.87 9.70 4.86
C LEU A 193 5.26 10.27 4.52
N GLU A 194 5.44 10.97 3.41
CA GLU A 194 6.73 11.55 3.06
C GLU A 194 7.27 12.58 4.03
N LYS A 195 6.38 13.42 4.56
CA LYS A 195 6.74 14.37 5.61
C LYS A 195 7.39 13.64 6.79
N ASN A 196 6.97 12.42 7.06
CA ASN A 196 7.47 11.59 8.15
C ASN A 196 8.64 10.66 7.79
N GLN A 197 9.15 10.68 6.55
CA GLN A 197 10.34 9.91 6.21
C GLN A 197 11.59 10.53 6.84
N HIS A 198 12.42 9.71 7.48
CA HIS A 198 13.69 10.13 8.07
C HIS A 198 14.83 10.18 7.03
N HIS A 199 15.94 10.80 7.41
CA HIS A 199 17.10 10.99 6.54
C HIS A 199 17.75 9.68 6.07
N ASP A 200 17.69 8.63 6.89
CA ASP A 200 18.16 7.28 6.56
C ASP A 200 17.27 6.54 5.54
N GLY A 201 16.10 7.12 5.21
CA GLY A 201 15.13 6.60 4.27
C GLY A 201 14.04 5.73 4.90
N GLY A 202 14.11 5.45 6.20
CA GLY A 202 13.10 4.68 6.92
C GLY A 202 12.07 5.55 7.64
N PHE A 203 11.30 4.89 8.51
CA PHE A 203 10.24 5.45 9.34
C PHE A 203 10.32 4.89 10.76
N THR A 204 9.68 5.56 11.71
CA THR A 204 9.47 5.04 13.07
C THR A 204 7.97 5.07 13.42
N TRP A 205 7.60 4.77 14.66
CA TRP A 205 6.19 4.61 15.06
C TRP A 205 5.48 5.94 15.30
N ASP A 206 6.21 6.95 15.79
CA ASP A 206 5.73 8.29 16.08
C ASP A 206 6.11 9.31 14.99
N VAL A 207 5.25 10.33 14.83
CA VAL A 207 5.59 11.55 14.11
C VAL A 207 6.62 12.34 14.91
N LYS A 208 7.68 12.77 14.23
CA LYS A 208 8.73 13.57 14.84
C LYS A 208 8.86 14.91 14.13
N ASP A 209 8.70 15.99 14.89
CA ASP A 209 8.92 17.34 14.41
C ASP A 209 10.30 17.85 14.86
N PHE A 210 11.08 18.37 13.91
CA PHE A 210 12.42 18.91 14.15
C PHE A 210 12.46 20.37 13.75
N THR A 211 12.85 21.24 14.69
CA THR A 211 13.14 22.64 14.39
C THR A 211 14.56 22.82 13.84
N GLU A 212 15.49 21.96 14.26
CA GLU A 212 16.91 22.01 13.88
C GLU A 212 17.31 20.82 13.02
N LYS A 213 18.05 21.08 11.93
CA LYS A 213 18.49 20.04 10.99
C LYS A 213 19.41 19.03 11.67
N GLU A 214 20.20 19.47 12.65
CA GLU A 214 21.13 18.63 13.39
C GLU A 214 20.42 17.56 14.23
N ASP A 215 19.23 17.85 14.76
CA ASP A 215 18.44 16.87 15.52
C ASP A 215 17.70 15.90 14.60
N TYR A 216 17.24 16.39 13.44
CA TYR A 216 16.72 15.53 12.39
C TYR A 216 17.76 14.51 11.89
N LEU A 217 19.02 14.90 11.80
CA LEU A 217 20.10 14.00 11.39
C LEU A 217 20.48 12.95 12.46
N LYS A 218 19.88 13.00 13.66
CA LYS A 218 20.06 11.98 14.72
C LYS A 218 18.93 10.97 14.77
N THR A 219 17.87 11.15 13.96
CA THR A 219 16.74 10.23 13.96
C THR A 219 17.13 8.86 13.46
N THR A 220 16.69 7.82 14.15
CA THR A 220 16.81 6.44 13.69
C THR A 220 15.44 5.90 13.32
N SER A 221 15.39 5.20 12.19
CA SER A 221 14.20 4.47 11.75
C SER A 221 14.17 3.04 12.28
N ASP A 222 13.01 2.42 12.16
CA ASP A 222 12.71 1.06 12.59
C ASP A 222 12.31 0.19 11.37
N VAL A 223 12.68 -1.09 11.38
CA VAL A 223 12.40 -2.01 10.27
C VAL A 223 10.91 -2.26 10.10
N ASP A 224 10.20 -2.53 11.19
CA ASP A 224 8.78 -2.89 11.14
C ASP A 224 7.96 -1.73 10.61
N MET A 225 8.21 -0.53 11.14
CA MET A 225 7.51 0.67 10.69
C MET A 225 7.89 1.08 9.26
N THR A 226 9.14 0.87 8.85
CA THR A 226 9.54 1.10 7.46
C THR A 226 8.83 0.13 6.51
N ALA A 227 8.72 -1.14 6.88
CA ALA A 227 7.98 -2.13 6.13
C ALA A 227 6.47 -1.83 6.10
N ALA A 228 5.88 -1.40 7.21
CA ALA A 228 4.50 -0.94 7.31
C ALA A 228 4.18 0.17 6.32
N VAL A 229 5.05 1.19 6.28
CA VAL A 229 4.89 2.35 5.39
C VAL A 229 5.10 1.95 3.94
N LEU A 230 6.02 1.03 3.64
CA LEU A 230 6.17 0.45 2.30
C LEU A 230 4.88 -0.23 1.82
N MET A 231 4.26 -1.05 2.68
CA MET A 231 2.96 -1.66 2.38
C MET A 231 1.88 -0.59 2.14
N ALA A 232 1.81 0.42 3.01
CA ALA A 232 0.88 1.54 2.85
C ALA A 232 1.08 2.29 1.52
N PHE A 233 2.32 2.64 1.17
CA PHE A 233 2.64 3.26 -0.11
C PHE A 233 2.19 2.41 -1.30
N SER A 234 2.36 1.09 -1.24
CA SER A 234 1.91 0.18 -2.30
C SER A 234 0.38 0.13 -2.38
N THR A 235 -0.35 0.08 -1.26
CA THR A 235 -1.83 0.17 -1.27
C THR A 235 -2.34 1.50 -1.80
N LEU A 236 -1.57 2.58 -1.60
CA LEU A 236 -1.82 3.89 -2.17
C LEU A 236 -1.33 3.97 -3.63
N GLY A 237 -0.78 2.93 -4.23
CA GLY A 237 -0.36 2.91 -5.63
C GLY A 237 0.92 3.70 -5.94
N ALA A 238 1.79 3.93 -4.97
CA ALA A 238 3.15 4.41 -5.25
C ALA A 238 3.99 3.26 -5.81
N ASP A 239 4.69 3.51 -6.92
CA ASP A 239 5.55 2.50 -7.52
C ASP A 239 6.93 2.40 -6.83
N LYS A 240 7.69 1.35 -7.16
CA LYS A 240 9.01 1.07 -6.57
C LYS A 240 10.08 2.14 -6.91
N ASP A 241 9.88 2.89 -8.00
CA ASP A 241 10.81 3.90 -8.49
C ASP A 241 10.50 5.27 -7.88
N TYR A 242 9.35 5.42 -7.22
CA TYR A 242 8.99 6.58 -6.44
C TYR A 242 10.05 6.85 -5.34
N PRO A 243 10.63 8.06 -5.23
CA PRO A 243 11.83 8.26 -4.42
C PRO A 243 11.72 7.85 -2.94
N PRO A 244 10.62 8.17 -2.21
CA PRO A 244 10.41 7.70 -0.84
C PRO A 244 10.39 6.18 -0.71
N VAL A 245 9.72 5.50 -1.63
CA VAL A 245 9.64 4.03 -1.67
C VAL A 245 11.03 3.43 -1.91
N LYS A 246 11.75 3.94 -2.89
CA LYS A 246 13.11 3.50 -3.22
C LYS A 246 14.06 3.66 -2.03
N ARG A 247 13.97 4.77 -1.30
CA ARG A 247 14.75 5.02 -0.07
C ARG A 247 14.41 4.01 1.02
N ALA A 248 13.13 3.73 1.26
CA ALA A 248 12.68 2.77 2.26
C ALA A 248 13.06 1.31 1.90
N LEU A 249 12.97 0.91 0.63
CA LEU A 249 13.48 -0.40 0.17
C LEU A 249 14.98 -0.52 0.37
N ASN A 250 15.74 0.55 0.11
CA ASN A 250 17.17 0.58 0.37
C ASN A 250 17.49 0.55 1.88
N PHE A 251 16.67 1.18 2.71
CA PHE A 251 16.77 1.08 4.16
C PHE A 251 16.66 -0.38 4.60
N LEU A 252 15.63 -1.11 4.16
CA LEU A 252 15.48 -2.54 4.46
C LEU A 252 16.72 -3.35 4.02
N ARG A 253 17.19 -3.17 2.78
CA ARG A 253 18.40 -3.87 2.30
C ARG A 253 19.64 -3.63 3.16
N LYS A 254 19.82 -2.41 3.68
CA LYS A 254 20.96 -2.06 4.54
C LYS A 254 20.86 -2.68 5.93
N HIS A 255 19.64 -2.83 6.45
CA HIS A 255 19.37 -3.36 7.79
C HIS A 255 19.17 -4.87 7.83
N GLN A 256 19.22 -5.56 6.67
CA GLN A 256 19.23 -7.01 6.66
C GLN A 256 20.55 -7.56 7.25
N LEU A 257 20.43 -8.43 8.25
CA LEU A 257 21.51 -8.99 9.04
C LEU A 257 22.22 -10.16 8.34
N ASP A 258 23.41 -10.53 8.81
CA ASP A 258 24.25 -11.58 8.24
C ASP A 258 23.62 -12.99 8.26
N ASN A 259 22.71 -13.24 9.20
CA ASN A 259 21.93 -14.48 9.31
C ASN A 259 20.70 -14.49 8.38
N GLY A 260 20.46 -13.39 7.65
CA GLY A 260 19.40 -13.23 6.68
C GLY A 260 18.14 -12.57 7.22
N GLY A 261 17.99 -12.45 8.54
CA GLY A 261 16.82 -11.83 9.17
C GLY A 261 16.98 -10.33 9.39
N PHE A 262 16.08 -9.79 10.19
CA PHE A 262 15.98 -8.39 10.58
C PHE A 262 15.86 -8.25 12.09
N GLU A 263 16.08 -7.03 12.57
CA GLU A 263 15.83 -6.64 13.96
C GLU A 263 14.97 -5.39 14.03
N SER A 264 14.22 -5.31 15.12
CA SER A 264 13.51 -4.11 15.56
C SER A 264 13.87 -3.86 17.01
N TRP A 265 14.11 -2.60 17.38
CA TRP A 265 14.53 -2.19 18.73
C TRP A 265 15.71 -3.00 19.31
N GLY A 266 16.65 -3.41 18.46
CA GLY A 266 17.85 -4.16 18.84
C GLY A 266 17.61 -5.66 19.12
N THR A 267 16.43 -6.19 18.79
CA THR A 267 16.11 -7.61 18.92
C THR A 267 15.81 -8.23 17.56
N GLN A 268 16.60 -9.24 17.18
CA GLN A 268 16.36 -10.02 15.97
C GLN A 268 15.17 -10.94 16.20
N ASN A 269 14.19 -10.92 15.29
CA ASN A 269 12.93 -11.63 15.52
C ASN A 269 12.20 -11.94 14.19
N PRO A 270 11.39 -13.01 14.15
CA PRO A 270 10.68 -13.40 12.93
C PRO A 270 9.51 -12.46 12.56
N GLU A 271 8.97 -11.67 13.49
CA GLU A 271 7.95 -10.66 13.18
C GLU A 271 8.52 -9.62 12.20
N SER A 272 9.65 -9.01 12.51
CA SER A 272 10.34 -8.06 11.63
C SER A 272 10.62 -8.64 10.24
N ASP A 273 11.00 -9.92 10.17
CA ASP A 273 11.17 -10.63 8.90
C ASP A 273 9.87 -10.71 8.10
N VAL A 274 8.76 -11.04 8.75
CA VAL A 274 7.45 -11.14 8.11
C VAL A 274 7.01 -9.80 7.55
N TRP A 275 7.12 -8.71 8.31
CA TRP A 275 6.79 -7.38 7.84
C TRP A 275 7.64 -6.97 6.63
N ALA A 276 8.96 -7.17 6.71
CA ALA A 276 9.87 -6.89 5.60
C ALA A 276 9.54 -7.74 4.37
N ILE A 277 9.22 -9.02 4.55
CA ILE A 277 8.80 -9.94 3.48
C ILE A 277 7.53 -9.45 2.78
N GLN A 278 6.52 -9.02 3.54
CA GLN A 278 5.28 -8.49 2.95
C GLN A 278 5.55 -7.24 2.13
N ALA A 279 6.34 -6.30 2.66
CA ALA A 279 6.78 -5.12 1.92
C ALA A 279 7.51 -5.48 0.61
N MET A 280 8.43 -6.45 0.65
CA MET A 280 9.13 -6.94 -0.55
C MET A 280 8.15 -7.45 -1.61
N LEU A 281 7.22 -8.32 -1.22
CA LEU A 281 6.25 -8.92 -2.12
C LEU A 281 5.36 -7.86 -2.79
N MET A 282 4.93 -6.83 -2.06
CA MET A 282 4.11 -5.73 -2.60
C MET A 282 4.83 -4.86 -3.64
N TYR A 283 6.16 -4.93 -3.74
CA TYR A 283 6.94 -4.28 -4.80
C TYR A 283 7.51 -5.27 -5.83
N GLY A 284 6.97 -6.51 -5.85
CA GLY A 284 7.38 -7.55 -6.78
C GLY A 284 8.76 -8.15 -6.50
N GLU A 285 9.32 -7.91 -5.31
CA GLU A 285 10.54 -8.56 -4.86
C GLU A 285 10.22 -9.91 -4.23
N ASN A 286 10.96 -10.94 -4.61
CA ASN A 286 10.76 -12.27 -4.08
C ASN A 286 11.72 -12.51 -2.90
N PRO A 287 11.22 -12.69 -1.65
CA PRO A 287 12.06 -12.85 -0.45
C PRO A 287 12.84 -14.16 -0.43
N MET A 288 12.43 -15.15 -1.24
CA MET A 288 13.18 -16.39 -1.41
C MET A 288 14.32 -16.23 -2.42
N SER A 289 14.45 -15.13 -3.16
CA SER A 289 15.46 -14.96 -4.21
C SER A 289 16.88 -14.71 -3.68
N LYS A 290 17.89 -14.87 -4.56
CA LYS A 290 19.30 -14.64 -4.19
C LYS A 290 19.61 -13.20 -3.79
N GLN A 291 18.81 -12.23 -4.23
CA GLN A 291 19.02 -10.82 -3.89
C GLN A 291 18.83 -10.54 -2.39
N TRP A 292 18.07 -11.40 -1.69
CA TRP A 292 17.81 -11.35 -0.26
C TRP A 292 18.61 -12.42 0.51
N GLU A 293 19.59 -13.06 -0.14
CA GLU A 293 20.48 -14.01 0.50
C GLU A 293 21.80 -13.32 0.90
N LYS A 294 22.02 -13.13 2.20
CA LYS A 294 23.22 -12.46 2.74
C LYS A 294 24.43 -13.39 2.80
N LYS A 295 24.20 -14.63 3.21
CA LYS A 295 25.14 -15.75 3.20
C LYS A 295 24.43 -16.97 2.64
N LYS A 296 25.16 -17.96 2.13
CA LYS A 296 24.57 -19.18 1.55
C LYS A 296 23.54 -19.80 2.51
N GLY A 297 22.26 -19.79 2.12
CA GLY A 297 21.16 -20.33 2.94
C GLY A 297 20.65 -19.41 4.05
N CYS A 298 21.07 -18.13 4.08
CA CYS A 298 20.66 -17.12 5.04
C CYS A 298 19.89 -16.00 4.33
N ASN A 299 18.56 -16.07 4.40
CA ASN A 299 17.58 -15.09 3.91
C ASN A 299 16.41 -15.00 4.92
N PRO A 300 15.48 -14.02 4.75
CA PRO A 300 14.42 -13.79 5.74
C PRO A 300 13.52 -15.02 5.92
N VAL A 301 13.18 -15.71 4.83
CA VAL A 301 12.35 -16.93 4.88
C VAL A 301 13.02 -18.03 5.70
N THR A 302 14.33 -18.23 5.53
CA THR A 302 15.06 -19.24 6.30
C THR A 302 15.26 -18.85 7.77
N PHE A 303 15.32 -17.56 8.09
CA PHE A 303 15.40 -17.09 9.47
C PHE A 303 14.05 -17.29 10.17
N LEU A 304 12.94 -16.89 9.54
CA LEU A 304 11.58 -17.19 10.01
C LEU A 304 11.41 -18.68 10.32
N LEU A 305 11.72 -19.58 9.38
CA LEU A 305 11.52 -21.02 9.58
C LEU A 305 12.34 -21.64 10.72
N LYS A 306 13.46 -21.02 11.13
CA LYS A 306 14.26 -21.48 12.27
C LYS A 306 13.56 -21.22 13.62
N HIS A 307 12.64 -20.26 13.66
CA HIS A 307 11.91 -19.89 14.88
C HIS A 307 10.66 -20.75 15.11
N GLN A 308 10.34 -21.69 14.21
CA GLN A 308 9.22 -22.60 14.41
C GLN A 308 9.56 -23.69 15.43
N LEU A 309 8.72 -23.82 16.45
CA LEU A 309 8.78 -24.85 17.49
C LEU A 309 8.24 -26.20 16.98
N PRO A 310 8.59 -27.33 17.62
CA PRO A 310 8.10 -28.65 17.21
C PRO A 310 6.57 -28.79 17.17
N ASN A 311 5.85 -28.06 18.02
CA ASN A 311 4.39 -28.05 18.07
C ASN A 311 3.74 -27.14 17.01
N GLY A 312 4.51 -26.46 16.16
CA GLY A 312 4.00 -25.57 15.11
C GLY A 312 3.85 -24.10 15.50
N ALA A 313 4.01 -23.75 16.79
CA ALA A 313 4.09 -22.34 17.23
C ALA A 313 5.43 -21.70 16.85
N PHE A 314 5.57 -20.39 17.01
CA PHE A 314 6.83 -19.66 16.79
C PHE A 314 7.32 -18.97 18.07
N THR A 315 8.64 -18.90 18.22
CA THR A 315 9.31 -18.13 19.30
C THR A 315 9.83 -16.80 18.75
N HIS A 316 9.77 -15.76 19.57
CA HIS A 316 10.25 -14.42 19.22
C HIS A 316 11.79 -14.36 19.19
N VAL A 317 12.44 -15.03 20.16
CA VAL A 317 13.91 -15.04 20.31
C VAL A 317 14.42 -16.46 20.45
N LEU A 318 15.56 -16.73 19.81
CA LEU A 318 16.41 -17.90 20.02
C LEU A 318 17.65 -17.51 20.83
N ASP A 319 18.11 -18.41 21.71
CA ASP A 319 19.45 -18.35 22.26
C ASP A 319 20.44 -18.62 21.12
N GLU A 320 21.29 -17.64 20.79
CA GLU A 320 22.22 -17.74 19.66
C GLU A 320 23.22 -18.90 19.80
N LYS A 321 23.57 -19.30 21.02
CA LYS A 321 24.59 -20.33 21.27
C LYS A 321 24.04 -21.73 21.03
N ASP A 322 22.84 -21.98 21.54
CA ASP A 322 22.25 -23.32 21.57
C ASP A 322 21.04 -23.46 20.62
N MET A 323 20.65 -22.37 19.94
CA MET A 323 19.47 -22.28 19.05
C MET A 323 18.18 -22.72 19.75
N LEU A 324 18.05 -22.39 21.04
CA LEU A 324 16.92 -22.78 21.90
C LEU A 324 15.91 -21.64 22.03
N PRO A 325 14.60 -21.92 22.11
CA PRO A 325 13.59 -20.89 22.28
C PRO A 325 13.68 -20.22 23.65
N VAL A 326 13.72 -18.88 23.66
CA VAL A 326 13.82 -18.08 24.88
C VAL A 326 12.47 -17.47 25.26
N TYR A 327 11.72 -16.95 24.28
CA TYR A 327 10.49 -16.20 24.52
C TYR A 327 9.40 -16.55 23.51
N ASN A 328 8.44 -17.40 23.91
CA ASN A 328 7.27 -17.74 23.11
C ASN A 328 6.23 -16.61 23.17
N ASN A 329 5.74 -16.18 22.01
CA ASN A 329 4.73 -15.13 21.89
C ASN A 329 3.68 -15.54 20.83
N SER A 330 2.40 -15.41 21.19
CA SER A 330 1.29 -15.76 20.31
C SER A 330 1.27 -14.89 19.05
N LEU A 331 1.67 -13.61 19.15
CA LEU A 331 1.77 -12.72 18.00
C LEU A 331 2.78 -13.25 16.99
N THR A 332 3.97 -13.66 17.42
CA THR A 332 4.99 -14.32 16.57
C THR A 332 4.41 -15.48 15.78
N THR A 333 3.55 -16.29 16.40
CA THR A 333 2.89 -17.41 15.72
C THR A 333 1.89 -16.93 14.68
N TYR A 334 1.10 -15.88 14.99
CA TYR A 334 0.16 -15.24 14.05
C TYR A 334 0.87 -14.71 12.81
N GLU A 335 1.94 -13.94 13.03
CA GLU A 335 2.74 -13.36 11.96
C GLU A 335 3.49 -14.41 11.16
N GLY A 336 4.04 -15.41 11.84
CA GLY A 336 4.67 -16.55 11.18
C GLY A 336 3.74 -17.24 10.18
N LEU A 337 2.45 -17.46 10.52
CA LEU A 337 1.53 -18.12 9.60
C LEU A 337 1.21 -17.24 8.38
N TYR A 338 0.82 -15.98 8.57
CA TYR A 338 0.47 -15.14 7.41
C TYR A 338 1.69 -14.77 6.57
N GLY A 339 2.87 -14.62 7.18
CA GLY A 339 4.12 -14.47 6.45
C GLY A 339 4.44 -15.70 5.60
N MET A 340 4.28 -16.91 6.15
CA MET A 340 4.40 -18.15 5.37
C MET A 340 3.37 -18.24 4.25
N ALA A 341 2.14 -17.79 4.47
CA ALA A 341 1.11 -17.75 3.44
C ALA A 341 1.51 -16.83 2.29
N ASP A 342 2.03 -15.64 2.60
CA ASP A 342 2.45 -14.66 1.60
C ASP A 342 3.66 -15.15 0.81
N ILE A 343 4.64 -15.78 1.48
CA ILE A 343 5.80 -16.41 0.83
C ILE A 343 5.36 -17.54 -0.10
N TYR A 344 4.44 -18.39 0.34
CA TYR A 344 3.95 -19.52 -0.44
C TYR A 344 3.17 -19.04 -1.67
N ASN A 345 2.32 -18.02 -1.52
CA ASN A 345 1.56 -17.47 -2.63
C ASN A 345 2.39 -16.54 -3.54
N GLU A 346 3.57 -16.09 -3.08
CA GLU A 346 4.38 -15.06 -3.74
C GLU A 346 3.59 -13.77 -3.99
N GLU A 347 2.66 -13.50 -3.07
CA GLU A 347 1.69 -12.42 -3.11
C GLU A 347 1.17 -12.20 -1.70
N THR A 348 0.99 -10.95 -1.28
CA THR A 348 0.48 -10.68 0.07
C THR A 348 -0.98 -11.08 0.23
N THR A 349 -1.34 -11.55 1.41
CA THR A 349 -2.72 -11.86 1.72
C THR A 349 -3.59 -10.61 1.67
N TYR A 350 -3.03 -9.42 1.97
CA TYR A 350 -3.73 -8.14 1.79
C TYR A 350 -4.19 -7.91 0.34
N ASP A 351 -3.33 -8.16 -0.66
CA ASP A 351 -3.69 -8.04 -2.08
C ASP A 351 -4.71 -9.09 -2.52
N ARG A 352 -4.59 -10.32 -1.98
CA ARG A 352 -5.56 -11.39 -2.22
C ARG A 352 -6.94 -11.03 -1.67
N LEU A 353 -6.99 -10.39 -0.49
CA LEU A 353 -8.24 -9.88 0.09
C LEU A 353 -8.81 -8.72 -0.72
N PHE A 354 -7.99 -7.77 -1.16
CA PHE A 354 -8.44 -6.70 -2.06
C PHE A 354 -9.10 -7.28 -3.31
N LYS A 355 -8.44 -8.23 -4.00
CA LYS A 355 -8.98 -8.89 -5.20
C LYS A 355 -10.29 -9.61 -4.94
N ALA A 356 -10.42 -10.27 -3.79
CA ALA A 356 -11.63 -11.00 -3.42
C ALA A 356 -12.81 -10.07 -3.06
N ASN A 357 -12.53 -8.94 -2.41
CA ASN A 357 -13.56 -8.03 -1.88
C ASN A 357 -13.95 -6.89 -2.84
N ARG A 358 -13.04 -6.47 -3.73
CA ARG A 358 -13.26 -5.37 -4.68
C ARG A 358 -14.53 -5.50 -5.52
N PRO A 359 -14.88 -6.65 -6.14
CA PRO A 359 -16.08 -6.74 -6.98
C PRO A 359 -17.38 -6.43 -6.24
N LYS A 360 -17.44 -6.72 -4.93
CA LYS A 360 -18.58 -6.35 -4.08
C LYS A 360 -18.52 -4.88 -3.70
N ALA A 361 -17.33 -4.38 -3.34
CA ALA A 361 -17.11 -2.99 -2.97
C ALA A 361 -17.51 -2.02 -4.10
N GLU A 362 -17.10 -2.30 -5.34
CA GLU A 362 -17.40 -1.47 -6.52
C GLU A 362 -18.88 -1.14 -6.62
N LYS A 363 -19.76 -2.14 -6.47
CA LYS A 363 -21.22 -2.01 -6.61
C LYS A 363 -21.90 -1.15 -5.55
N ILE A 364 -21.26 -0.96 -4.40
CA ILE A 364 -21.82 -0.26 -3.24
C ILE A 364 -20.95 0.90 -2.76
N LEU A 365 -19.97 1.29 -3.59
CA LEU A 365 -18.96 2.27 -3.24
C LEU A 365 -19.56 3.66 -2.98
N TYR A 366 -20.59 4.01 -3.74
CA TYR A 366 -21.21 5.34 -3.72
C TYR A 366 -22.70 5.28 -3.40
N SER A 367 -23.13 6.21 -2.54
CA SER A 367 -24.53 6.39 -2.17
C SER A 367 -25.32 7.20 -3.21
N ASP A 368 -24.64 8.06 -3.98
CA ASP A 368 -25.21 9.02 -4.94
C ASP A 368 -24.91 8.70 -6.41
N PHE A 369 -24.27 7.56 -6.69
CA PHE A 369 -23.89 7.16 -8.03
C PHE A 369 -23.90 5.63 -8.17
N LYS A 370 -24.65 5.09 -9.13
CA LYS A 370 -25.00 3.67 -9.19
C LYS A 370 -24.69 3.05 -10.54
N GLU A 371 -24.57 1.72 -10.55
CA GLU A 371 -24.44 0.95 -11.79
C GLU A 371 -25.62 1.24 -12.73
N GLY A 372 -25.31 1.71 -13.94
CA GLY A 372 -26.29 2.16 -14.93
C GLY A 372 -26.33 3.67 -15.12
N ASP A 373 -25.86 4.45 -14.14
CA ASP A 373 -25.69 5.89 -14.31
C ASP A 373 -24.58 6.20 -15.33
N TYR A 374 -24.75 7.29 -16.06
CA TYR A 374 -23.79 7.71 -17.08
C TYR A 374 -22.40 7.97 -16.47
N GLY A 375 -21.37 7.34 -17.02
CA GLY A 375 -19.98 7.47 -16.57
C GLY A 375 -19.63 6.64 -15.32
N TYR A 376 -20.53 5.81 -14.81
CA TYR A 376 -20.29 5.04 -13.57
C TYR A 376 -19.11 4.08 -13.68
N LYS A 377 -19.04 3.31 -14.77
CA LYS A 377 -17.96 2.31 -14.95
C LYS A 377 -16.60 3.00 -15.10
N GLU A 378 -16.57 4.10 -15.84
CA GLU A 378 -15.38 4.91 -16.07
C GLU A 378 -14.91 5.58 -14.78
N ALA A 379 -15.84 6.09 -13.95
CA ALA A 379 -15.54 6.64 -12.64
C ALA A 379 -14.93 5.60 -11.70
N ILE A 380 -15.51 4.39 -11.65
CA ILE A 380 -14.93 3.28 -10.88
C ILE A 380 -13.51 3.00 -11.37
N GLU A 381 -13.29 2.87 -12.69
CA GLU A 381 -11.95 2.65 -13.25
C GLU A 381 -10.95 3.71 -12.77
N VAL A 382 -11.21 4.99 -13.07
CA VAL A 382 -10.24 6.07 -12.79
C VAL A 382 -10.03 6.34 -11.31
N VAL A 383 -10.99 5.99 -10.44
CA VAL A 383 -10.83 6.09 -8.97
C VAL A 383 -9.93 4.97 -8.46
N TYR A 384 -10.12 3.73 -8.91
CA TYR A 384 -9.23 2.62 -8.51
C TYR A 384 -7.83 2.73 -9.11
N ASP A 385 -7.66 3.50 -10.18
CA ASP A 385 -6.33 3.88 -10.71
C ASP A 385 -5.71 5.10 -9.99
N TYR A 386 -6.39 5.67 -9.00
CA TYR A 386 -5.99 6.89 -8.30
C TYR A 386 -5.77 8.11 -9.23
N ILE A 387 -6.47 8.15 -10.37
CA ILE A 387 -6.51 9.35 -11.22
C ILE A 387 -7.45 10.37 -10.60
N MET A 388 -8.63 9.95 -10.15
CA MET A 388 -9.62 10.80 -9.47
C MET A 388 -9.85 10.33 -8.03
N ASP A 389 -10.22 11.27 -7.15
CA ASP A 389 -10.49 10.92 -5.74
C ASP A 389 -11.89 10.39 -5.50
N THR A 390 -12.02 9.70 -4.38
CA THR A 390 -13.27 9.44 -3.69
C THR A 390 -13.41 10.34 -2.46
N TYR A 391 -14.65 10.71 -2.11
CA TYR A 391 -14.94 11.41 -0.86
C TYR A 391 -15.10 10.42 0.30
N LYS A 392 -14.67 10.83 1.50
CA LYS A 392 -14.80 10.02 2.71
C LYS A 392 -16.25 9.80 3.17
N ASP A 393 -17.18 10.64 2.71
CA ASP A 393 -18.62 10.55 2.99
C ASP A 393 -19.32 9.45 2.17
N GLY A 394 -18.60 8.74 1.29
CA GLY A 394 -19.17 7.68 0.45
C GLY A 394 -19.99 8.21 -0.72
N THR A 395 -19.68 9.41 -1.21
CA THR A 395 -20.25 9.98 -2.43
C THR A 395 -19.21 10.11 -3.55
N PHE A 396 -19.67 10.12 -4.80
CA PHE A 396 -18.86 10.48 -5.97
C PHE A 396 -19.09 11.92 -6.42
N LYS A 397 -20.30 12.46 -6.19
CA LYS A 397 -20.77 13.79 -6.64
C LYS A 397 -20.70 13.92 -8.17
N PRO A 398 -21.40 13.06 -8.94
CA PRO A 398 -21.22 12.95 -10.40
C PRO A 398 -21.47 14.27 -11.14
N ASN A 399 -22.39 15.10 -10.65
CA ASN A 399 -22.77 16.37 -11.27
C ASN A 399 -21.93 17.57 -10.80
N LYS A 400 -21.06 17.40 -9.80
CA LYS A 400 -20.17 18.48 -9.34
C LYS A 400 -19.26 18.88 -10.49
N LYS A 401 -19.14 20.17 -10.75
CA LYS A 401 -18.21 20.71 -11.74
C LYS A 401 -16.77 20.60 -11.24
N ILE A 402 -15.88 20.18 -12.13
CA ILE A 402 -14.46 20.05 -11.79
C ILE A 402 -13.80 21.41 -11.78
N THR A 403 -12.87 21.60 -10.85
CA THR A 403 -12.08 22.82 -10.77
C THR A 403 -10.72 22.69 -11.47
N LYS A 404 -10.06 23.82 -11.67
CA LYS A 404 -8.68 23.89 -12.17
C LYS A 404 -7.69 23.10 -11.33
N GLY A 405 -7.82 23.19 -9.99
CA GLY A 405 -6.99 22.42 -9.06
C GLY A 405 -7.21 20.92 -9.19
N GLU A 406 -8.47 20.49 -9.25
CA GLU A 406 -8.83 19.08 -9.47
C GLU A 406 -8.29 18.57 -10.81
N LEU A 407 -8.47 19.33 -11.90
CA LEU A 407 -7.92 18.96 -13.22
C LEU A 407 -6.40 18.82 -13.19
N ALA A 408 -5.68 19.77 -12.60
CA ALA A 408 -4.23 19.74 -12.52
C ALA A 408 -3.75 18.48 -11.77
N ARG A 409 -4.36 18.20 -10.62
CA ARG A 409 -4.04 17.01 -9.81
C ARG A 409 -4.33 15.72 -10.56
N TYR A 410 -5.48 15.62 -11.22
CA TYR A 410 -5.85 14.43 -12.01
C TYR A 410 -4.90 14.21 -13.20
N LEU A 411 -4.41 15.28 -13.83
CA LEU A 411 -3.40 15.19 -14.88
C LEU A 411 -2.04 14.73 -14.34
N VAL A 412 -1.59 15.26 -13.19
CA VAL A 412 -0.37 14.79 -12.51
C VAL A 412 -0.48 13.30 -12.21
N ASN A 413 -1.63 12.84 -11.74
CA ASN A 413 -1.86 11.43 -11.46
C ASN A 413 -1.91 10.56 -12.73
N ALA A 414 -2.71 10.95 -13.73
CA ALA A 414 -2.87 10.21 -14.99
C ALA A 414 -1.57 10.12 -15.80
N LEU A 415 -0.66 11.09 -15.65
CA LEU A 415 0.61 11.14 -16.38
C LEU A 415 1.79 10.56 -15.59
N ASN A 416 1.56 10.05 -14.38
CA ASN A 416 2.59 9.53 -13.47
C ASN A 416 3.68 10.56 -13.15
N LEU A 417 3.29 11.80 -12.80
CA LEU A 417 4.21 12.91 -12.51
C LEU A 417 4.45 13.11 -11.00
N GLN A 418 4.17 12.10 -10.18
CA GLN A 418 4.32 12.18 -8.73
C GLN A 418 5.78 12.35 -8.30
N THR A 419 6.73 11.73 -9.02
CA THR A 419 8.16 11.93 -8.78
C THR A 419 8.58 13.38 -9.05
N ASP A 420 8.13 13.97 -10.15
CA ASP A 420 8.38 15.39 -10.44
C ASP A 420 7.78 16.31 -9.37
N PHE A 421 6.59 15.96 -8.87
CA PHE A 421 5.97 16.70 -7.77
C PHE A 421 6.77 16.57 -6.48
N TYR A 422 7.23 15.36 -6.13
CA TYR A 422 8.06 15.09 -4.96
C TYR A 422 9.35 15.89 -4.98
N GLU A 423 10.11 15.82 -6.08
CA GLU A 423 11.41 16.47 -6.20
C GLU A 423 11.31 18.00 -6.08
N LYS A 424 10.15 18.55 -6.46
CA LYS A 424 9.92 19.99 -6.44
C LYS A 424 9.35 20.51 -5.12
N TYR A 425 8.43 19.77 -4.50
CA TYR A 425 7.62 20.27 -3.38
C TYR A 425 7.76 19.44 -2.09
N SER A 426 8.46 18.30 -2.13
CA SER A 426 8.66 17.39 -0.99
C SER A 426 10.14 17.09 -0.71
N GLY A 427 10.39 16.15 0.21
CA GLY A 427 11.71 15.63 0.51
C GLY A 427 12.46 16.41 1.59
N ASP A 428 13.49 15.75 2.13
CA ASP A 428 14.15 16.15 3.37
C ASP A 428 14.75 17.56 3.35
N GLU A 429 15.39 17.95 2.24
CA GLU A 429 16.00 19.27 2.12
C GLU A 429 14.94 20.38 2.10
N LEU A 430 13.72 20.10 1.61
CA LEU A 430 12.63 21.06 1.63
C LEU A 430 12.01 21.22 3.03
N LYS A 431 12.25 20.30 3.98
CA LYS A 431 11.72 20.39 5.35
C LYS A 431 12.38 21.50 6.19
N PHE A 432 13.58 21.96 5.85
CA PHE A 432 14.38 22.91 6.66
C PHE A 432 14.57 24.29 6.01
N VAL A 433 13.74 24.60 5.02
CA VAL A 433 13.92 25.76 4.13
C VAL A 433 13.63 27.11 4.79
N GLU A 434 13.00 27.18 5.97
CA GLU A 434 12.86 28.44 6.72
C GLU A 434 14.21 29.16 6.98
N LYS A 435 15.35 28.46 6.88
CA LYS A 435 16.71 29.06 6.93
C LYS A 435 17.24 29.59 5.58
N ASN A 436 16.49 29.52 4.47
CA ASN A 436 16.86 29.99 3.14
C ASN A 436 15.76 30.93 2.60
N LYS A 437 15.98 32.26 2.66
CA LYS A 437 15.03 33.35 2.30
C LYS A 437 14.54 33.39 0.83
N LYS A 438 14.60 32.28 0.08
CA LYS A 438 14.26 32.20 -1.35
C LYS A 438 13.44 30.97 -1.75
N SER A 439 13.00 30.11 -0.83
CA SER A 439 12.12 29.01 -1.19
C SER A 439 10.91 29.02 -0.27
N ASP A 440 9.79 29.53 -0.78
CA ASP A 440 8.49 29.35 -0.17
C ASP A 440 8.12 27.86 -0.31
N VAL A 441 8.36 27.06 0.72
CA VAL A 441 7.75 25.72 0.78
C VAL A 441 6.28 25.95 1.09
N LEU A 442 5.51 26.19 0.02
CA LEU A 442 4.06 26.26 0.05
C LEU A 442 3.53 25.00 0.73
N GLU A 443 2.38 25.11 1.39
CA GLU A 443 1.64 23.95 1.89
C GLU A 443 1.63 22.87 0.79
N ILE A 444 2.31 21.75 1.03
CA ILE A 444 2.65 20.78 -0.03
C ILE A 444 1.40 20.26 -0.76
N ASP A 445 0.28 20.20 -0.03
CA ASP A 445 -1.03 19.75 -0.49
C ASP A 445 -1.86 20.83 -1.21
N ASN A 446 -1.30 22.01 -1.46
CA ASN A 446 -2.00 23.08 -2.14
C ASN A 446 -2.20 22.77 -3.63
N ASP A 447 -3.43 22.86 -4.11
CA ASP A 447 -3.78 22.68 -5.53
C ASP A 447 -2.94 23.56 -6.48
N ASN A 448 -2.46 24.72 -6.00
CA ASN A 448 -1.58 25.59 -6.78
C ASN A 448 -0.24 24.93 -7.14
N ASN A 449 0.27 24.01 -6.32
CA ASN A 449 1.50 23.26 -6.62
C ASN A 449 1.29 22.34 -7.83
N TYR A 450 0.11 21.70 -7.93
CA TYR A 450 -0.25 20.87 -9.08
C TYR A 450 -0.43 21.72 -10.34
N ILE A 451 -1.09 22.87 -10.22
CA ILE A 451 -1.28 23.82 -11.32
C ILE A 451 0.08 24.27 -11.87
N GLU A 452 1.00 24.67 -10.98
CA GLU A 452 2.33 25.13 -11.39
C GLU A 452 3.14 24.02 -12.07
N LEU A 453 3.08 22.79 -11.56
CA LEU A 453 3.70 21.64 -12.24
C LEU A 453 3.10 21.40 -13.63
N CYS A 454 1.77 21.48 -13.78
CA CYS A 454 1.12 21.35 -15.10
C CYS A 454 1.54 22.46 -16.08
N MET A 455 1.72 23.69 -15.60
CA MET A 455 2.21 24.80 -16.42
C MET A 455 3.65 24.55 -16.91
N GLU A 456 4.55 24.14 -16.02
CA GLU A 456 5.96 23.86 -16.35
C GLU A 456 6.13 22.69 -17.31
N LYS A 457 5.31 21.64 -17.15
CA LYS A 457 5.28 20.50 -18.05
C LYS A 457 4.56 20.81 -19.37
N GLY A 458 4.10 22.05 -19.57
CA GLY A 458 3.45 22.49 -20.81
C GLY A 458 2.05 21.91 -21.03
N ILE A 459 1.44 21.32 -20.00
CA ILE A 459 0.10 20.70 -20.07
C ILE A 459 -0.96 21.81 -20.22
N PHE A 460 -0.79 22.92 -19.53
CA PHE A 460 -1.69 24.08 -19.59
C PHE A 460 -1.28 25.14 -20.62
N LYS A 461 -0.25 24.86 -21.41
CA LYS A 461 0.28 25.80 -22.39
C LYS A 461 -0.78 26.19 -23.43
N ASP A 462 -0.83 27.49 -23.74
CA ASP A 462 -1.73 28.11 -24.73
C ASP A 462 -3.24 27.97 -24.39
N ILE A 463 -3.57 27.74 -23.11
CA ILE A 463 -4.94 27.72 -22.59
C ILE A 463 -5.07 28.89 -21.59
N SER A 464 -5.54 30.06 -22.04
CA SER A 464 -5.43 31.35 -21.33
C SER A 464 -5.96 31.43 -19.89
N VAL A 465 -6.80 30.47 -19.49
CA VAL A 465 -7.36 30.35 -18.13
C VAL A 465 -6.51 29.42 -17.26
N LEU A 466 -5.89 28.42 -17.87
CA LEU A 466 -5.09 27.43 -17.16
C LEU A 466 -3.62 27.84 -17.06
N ASP A 467 -3.10 28.61 -18.02
CA ASP A 467 -1.70 29.05 -18.12
C ASP A 467 -1.27 30.16 -17.14
N LYS A 468 -2.03 30.34 -16.05
CA LYS A 468 -1.75 31.32 -14.98
C LYS A 468 -1.75 30.64 -13.62
N LYS A 469 -0.94 31.14 -12.69
CA LYS A 469 -0.98 30.70 -11.28
C LYS A 469 -2.30 31.11 -10.62
N GLY A 470 -2.74 30.35 -9.61
CA GLY A 470 -3.96 30.63 -8.85
C GLY A 470 -5.25 30.15 -9.53
N ASP A 471 -6.38 30.66 -9.02
CA ASP A 471 -7.74 30.31 -9.45
C ASP A 471 -8.05 28.81 -9.36
N SER A 472 -7.54 28.13 -8.32
CA SER A 472 -7.71 26.68 -8.14
C SER A 472 -9.17 26.23 -8.11
N ASN A 473 -10.08 27.09 -7.64
CA ASN A 473 -11.52 26.81 -7.55
C ASN A 473 -12.30 27.11 -8.84
N LYS A 474 -11.65 27.64 -9.89
CA LYS A 474 -12.33 27.98 -11.13
C LYS A 474 -12.81 26.70 -11.83
N GLU A 475 -14.09 26.69 -12.23
CA GLU A 475 -14.66 25.60 -13.02
C GLU A 475 -14.08 25.60 -14.45
N ILE A 476 -13.86 24.41 -15.01
CA ILE A 476 -13.21 24.23 -16.31
C ILE A 476 -14.24 23.89 -17.39
N THR A 477 -14.12 24.54 -18.55
CA THR A 477 -14.93 24.29 -19.73
C THR A 477 -14.49 23.04 -20.50
N GLY A 478 -15.36 22.50 -21.36
CA GLY A 478 -15.05 21.36 -22.22
C GLY A 478 -13.82 21.59 -23.09
N GLN A 479 -13.70 22.78 -23.70
CA GLN A 479 -12.57 23.12 -24.55
C GLN A 479 -11.24 23.14 -23.78
N GLU A 480 -11.22 23.78 -22.62
CA GLU A 480 -10.02 23.86 -21.76
C GLU A 480 -9.60 22.47 -21.29
N PHE A 481 -10.56 21.65 -20.87
CA PHE A 481 -10.33 20.29 -20.40
C PHE A 481 -9.71 19.40 -21.48
N ILE A 482 -10.32 19.33 -22.67
CA ILE A 482 -9.82 18.50 -23.77
C ILE A 482 -8.46 19.01 -24.26
N SER A 483 -8.25 20.33 -24.31
CA SER A 483 -6.96 20.92 -24.71
C SER A 483 -5.84 20.52 -23.74
N ALA A 484 -6.11 20.51 -22.43
CA ALA A 484 -5.16 20.07 -21.42
C ALA A 484 -4.82 18.58 -21.57
N LEU A 485 -5.80 17.71 -21.82
CA LEU A 485 -5.55 16.29 -22.11
C LEU A 485 -4.69 16.10 -23.37
N ILE A 486 -5.00 16.81 -24.46
CA ILE A 486 -4.20 16.75 -25.70
C ILE A 486 -2.75 17.16 -25.43
N ASN A 487 -2.52 18.26 -24.70
CA ASN A 487 -1.19 18.69 -24.33
C ASN A 487 -0.49 17.66 -23.44
N GLY A 488 -1.17 17.11 -22.44
CA GLY A 488 -0.66 16.05 -21.57
C GLY A 488 -0.23 14.81 -22.35
N SER A 489 -0.97 14.42 -23.41
CA SER A 489 -0.63 13.26 -24.25
C SER A 489 0.74 13.37 -24.91
N LYS A 490 1.22 14.59 -25.17
CA LYS A 490 2.53 14.85 -25.79
C LYS A 490 3.68 14.41 -24.87
N LEU A 491 3.50 14.47 -23.55
CA LEU A 491 4.49 13.97 -22.58
C LEU A 491 4.67 12.45 -22.63
N LYS A 492 3.67 11.73 -23.17
CA LYS A 492 3.74 10.29 -23.42
C LYS A 492 4.08 9.97 -24.88
N ASN A 493 4.59 10.94 -25.64
CA ASN A 493 4.89 10.83 -27.07
C ASN A 493 3.68 10.41 -27.91
N LYS A 494 2.47 10.81 -27.51
CA LYS A 494 1.23 10.59 -28.25
C LYS A 494 0.72 11.90 -28.83
N SER A 495 0.07 11.81 -29.98
CA SER A 495 -0.67 12.92 -30.60
C SER A 495 -2.13 12.53 -30.71
N LEU A 496 -2.92 12.93 -29.72
CA LEU A 496 -4.34 12.60 -29.65
C LEU A 496 -5.19 13.68 -30.31
N LYS A 497 -6.24 13.25 -31.01
CA LYS A 497 -7.28 14.14 -31.55
C LYS A 497 -8.37 14.31 -30.49
N GLY A 498 -8.86 15.54 -30.29
CA GLY A 498 -9.85 15.88 -29.27
C GLY A 498 -11.11 15.02 -29.32
N GLU A 499 -11.61 14.69 -30.53
CA GLU A 499 -12.78 13.82 -30.75
C GLU A 499 -12.69 12.45 -30.05
N LYS A 500 -11.48 11.91 -29.82
CA LYS A 500 -11.30 10.64 -29.12
C LYS A 500 -11.40 10.77 -27.60
N LEU A 501 -11.37 11.99 -27.10
CA LEU A 501 -11.34 12.33 -25.68
C LEU A 501 -12.66 12.96 -25.22
N THR A 502 -13.54 13.37 -26.13
CA THR A 502 -14.86 13.92 -25.79
C THR A 502 -15.78 12.85 -25.21
N PHE A 503 -16.86 13.30 -24.60
CA PHE A 503 -17.89 12.49 -23.96
C PHE A 503 -19.26 12.80 -24.58
N ASP A 504 -20.28 11.99 -24.29
CA ASP A 504 -21.62 12.19 -24.86
C ASP A 504 -22.21 13.50 -24.35
N GLY A 505 -22.74 14.32 -25.27
CA GLY A 505 -23.24 15.67 -24.94
C GLY A 505 -22.14 16.73 -24.78
N PHE A 506 -20.90 16.44 -25.16
CA PHE A 506 -19.79 17.39 -25.11
C PHE A 506 -20.11 18.73 -25.78
N ASN A 507 -19.77 19.82 -25.09
CA ASN A 507 -19.86 21.19 -25.57
C ASN A 507 -18.66 21.98 -25.08
N ASP A 508 -18.01 22.71 -25.99
CA ASP A 508 -16.80 23.47 -25.71
C ASP A 508 -16.95 24.47 -24.56
N ASN A 509 -18.11 25.11 -24.44
CA ASN A 509 -18.36 26.22 -23.51
C ASN A 509 -18.96 25.78 -22.17
N ASN A 510 -19.50 24.56 -22.08
CA ASN A 510 -20.10 24.06 -20.84
C ASN A 510 -19.02 23.60 -19.86
N THR A 511 -19.26 23.78 -18.57
CA THR A 511 -18.37 23.28 -17.53
C THR A 511 -18.51 21.77 -17.36
N VAL A 512 -17.37 21.09 -17.16
CA VAL A 512 -17.27 19.64 -17.11
C VAL A 512 -17.63 19.12 -15.71
N SER A 513 -18.54 18.16 -15.64
CA SER A 513 -18.87 17.46 -14.40
C SER A 513 -17.87 16.34 -14.08
N ARG A 514 -17.87 15.85 -12.84
CA ARG A 514 -17.01 14.72 -12.43
C ARG A 514 -17.28 13.44 -13.22
N ALA A 515 -18.54 13.14 -13.54
CA ALA A 515 -18.87 11.96 -14.35
C ALA A 515 -18.34 12.08 -15.79
N GLU A 516 -18.51 13.24 -16.43
CA GLU A 516 -17.97 13.50 -17.77
C GLU A 516 -16.43 13.48 -17.78
N CYS A 517 -15.82 14.06 -16.74
CA CYS A 517 -14.37 14.04 -16.52
C CYS A 517 -13.84 12.61 -16.44
N ALA A 518 -14.52 11.73 -15.69
CA ALA A 518 -14.14 10.33 -15.57
C ALA A 518 -14.18 9.59 -16.91
N VAL A 519 -15.21 9.83 -17.73
CA VAL A 519 -15.32 9.23 -19.08
C VAL A 519 -14.13 9.62 -19.94
N SER A 520 -13.76 10.90 -19.97
CA SER A 520 -12.60 11.37 -20.74
C SER A 520 -11.28 10.85 -20.19
N PHE A 521 -11.09 10.79 -18.87
CA PHE A 521 -9.86 10.25 -18.27
C PHE A 521 -9.70 8.75 -18.50
N SER A 522 -10.78 7.96 -18.46
CA SER A 522 -10.74 6.54 -18.83
C SER A 522 -10.28 6.37 -20.29
N LYS A 523 -10.85 7.14 -21.22
CA LYS A 523 -10.39 7.17 -22.63
C LYS A 523 -8.93 7.60 -22.74
N PHE A 524 -8.57 8.71 -22.09
CA PHE A 524 -7.23 9.28 -22.10
C PHE A 524 -6.17 8.28 -21.64
N LYS A 525 -6.36 7.68 -20.46
CA LYS A 525 -5.49 6.66 -19.88
C LYS A 525 -5.22 5.54 -20.87
N ASN A 526 -6.26 5.02 -21.52
CA ASN A 526 -6.13 3.91 -22.47
C ASN A 526 -5.42 4.31 -23.77
N LEU A 527 -5.49 5.58 -24.17
CA LEU A 527 -4.81 6.10 -25.36
C LEU A 527 -3.34 6.48 -25.12
N VAL A 528 -2.97 6.80 -23.87
CA VAL A 528 -1.59 7.22 -23.50
C VAL A 528 -0.72 6.13 -22.91
N LYS A 529 -1.28 4.97 -22.55
CA LYS A 529 -0.53 3.72 -22.41
C LYS A 529 0.21 3.40 -23.72
#